data_AF-A0A952KUC6-F1
#
_entry.id   AF-A0A952KUC6-F1
#
_cell.length_a   1.000
_cell.length_b   1.000
_cell.length_c   1.000
_cell.angle_alpha   90.00
_cell.angle_beta   90.00
_cell.angle_gamma   90.00
#
_symmetry.space_group_name_H-M   'P 1'
#
loop_
_entity.id
_entity.type
_entity.pdbx_description
1 polymer ?
#
loop_
_entity_poly.entity_id
_entity_poly.type
_entity_poly.pdbx_seq_one_letter_code
_entity_poly.pdbx_strand_id
1 'polypeptide(L)'
;MSATKSILSQPAQATTTTNVDFLPLKGIDHLEFYVGNARQASYFYRTAFGMSLVAYAGPETGQRDRASYVVQQGKIRFVLTTVLRPSHAMAEHVQRHGDGVRCVALWVDDARQSWH
;
A
#
# COMPACT_ATOMS: atom_id res chain seq x y z
N MET A 1 33.19 67.76 -16.65
CA MET A 1 33.71 66.49 -17.18
C MET A 1 33.01 65.36 -16.44
N SER A 2 32.16 64.66 -17.17
CA SER A 2 31.23 63.61 -16.71
C SER A 2 31.95 62.26 -16.61
N ALA A 3 31.62 61.46 -15.59
CA ALA A 3 31.62 60.00 -15.68
C ALA A 3 30.91 59.38 -14.45
N THR A 4 29.58 59.28 -14.53
CA THR A 4 28.77 58.41 -13.67
C THR A 4 29.07 56.94 -14.03
N LYS A 5 29.65 56.16 -13.12
CA LYS A 5 29.82 54.71 -13.29
C LYS A 5 28.51 54.00 -12.92
N SER A 6 27.89 53.38 -13.92
CA SER A 6 26.73 52.48 -13.78
C SER A 6 27.11 51.22 -13.00
N ILE A 7 26.41 50.97 -11.90
CA ILE A 7 26.52 49.75 -11.10
C ILE A 7 25.46 48.78 -11.65
N LEU A 8 25.89 47.85 -12.50
CA LEU A 8 25.05 46.75 -12.97
C LEU A 8 24.90 45.73 -11.84
N SER A 9 23.74 45.71 -11.19
CA SER A 9 23.31 44.64 -10.30
C SER A 9 23.12 43.34 -11.11
N GLN A 10 23.96 42.34 -10.87
CA GLN A 10 23.69 40.99 -11.35
C GLN A 10 22.46 40.41 -10.63
N PRO A 11 21.52 39.75 -11.34
CA PRO A 11 20.44 39.05 -10.69
C PRO A 11 21.03 37.85 -9.94
N ALA A 12 20.72 37.75 -8.65
CA ALA A 12 21.04 36.59 -7.83
C ALA A 12 20.43 35.35 -8.49
N GLN A 13 21.27 34.43 -8.95
CA GLN A 13 20.83 33.14 -9.45
C GLN A 13 20.25 32.36 -8.26
N ALA A 14 18.93 32.21 -8.23
CA ALA A 14 18.27 31.32 -7.29
C ALA A 14 18.75 29.90 -7.60
N THR A 15 19.55 29.33 -6.71
CA THR A 15 19.91 27.92 -6.72
C THR A 15 18.64 27.11 -6.51
N THR A 16 18.01 26.68 -7.60
CA THR A 16 16.91 25.72 -7.55
C THR A 16 17.52 24.38 -7.13
N THR A 17 17.54 24.09 -5.84
CA THR A 17 17.87 22.75 -5.36
C THR A 17 16.79 21.81 -5.89
N THR A 18 17.07 21.09 -6.97
CA THR A 18 16.23 20.01 -7.46
C THR A 18 16.19 18.95 -6.38
N ASN A 19 15.15 18.99 -5.54
CA ASN A 19 14.87 17.94 -4.58
C ASN A 19 14.40 16.73 -5.40
N VAL A 20 15.35 15.88 -5.76
CA VAL A 20 15.07 14.62 -6.46
C VAL A 20 14.35 13.73 -5.47
N ASP A 21 13.07 13.46 -5.74
CA ASP A 21 12.27 12.54 -4.95
C ASP A 21 12.91 11.15 -5.01
N PHE A 22 13.41 10.67 -3.87
CA PHE A 22 14.09 9.38 -3.78
C PHE A 22 13.12 8.20 -3.90
N LEU A 23 11.82 8.42 -3.69
CA LEU A 23 10.80 7.38 -3.71
C LEU A 23 9.50 7.93 -4.35
N PRO A 24 9.44 8.00 -5.69
CA PRO A 24 8.25 8.48 -6.39
C PRO A 24 7.07 7.52 -6.20
N LEU A 25 6.16 7.90 -5.31
CA LEU A 25 4.95 7.12 -4.99
C LEU A 25 3.83 7.41 -5.99
N LYS A 26 3.23 6.36 -6.54
CA LYS A 26 2.03 6.45 -7.39
C LYS A 26 0.73 6.44 -6.58
N GLY A 27 0.78 5.92 -5.35
CA GLY A 27 -0.36 5.83 -4.44
C GLY A 27 -0.35 4.55 -3.60
N ILE A 28 -1.52 4.16 -3.12
CA ILE A 28 -1.73 2.89 -2.41
C ILE A 28 -2.07 1.81 -3.43
N ASP A 29 -1.41 0.66 -3.36
CA ASP A 29 -1.74 -0.50 -4.19
C ASP A 29 -2.88 -1.33 -3.56
N HIS A 30 -2.73 -1.70 -2.29
CA HIS A 30 -3.76 -2.39 -1.53
C HIS A 30 -3.55 -2.28 -0.02
N LEU A 31 -4.60 -2.59 0.74
CA LEU A 31 -4.51 -2.84 2.18
C LEU A 31 -4.66 -4.34 2.43
N GLU A 32 -3.74 -4.94 3.18
CA GLU A 32 -3.89 -6.31 3.65
C GLU A 32 -4.35 -6.33 5.10
N PHE A 33 -5.45 -7.05 5.33
CA PHE A 33 -6.04 -7.29 6.63
C PHE A 33 -5.77 -8.72 7.06
N TYR A 34 -5.35 -8.88 8.30
CA TYR A 34 -5.36 -10.19 8.96
C TYR A 34 -6.64 -10.28 9.77
N VAL A 35 -7.43 -11.30 9.46
CA VAL A 35 -8.77 -11.48 10.02
C VAL A 35 -8.99 -12.92 10.45
N GLY A 36 -9.83 -13.12 11.46
CA GLY A 36 -10.20 -14.45 11.95
C GLY A 36 -10.89 -15.27 10.86
N ASN A 37 -11.79 -14.68 10.08
CA ASN A 37 -12.50 -15.37 9.00
C ASN A 37 -12.57 -14.50 7.73
N ALA A 38 -11.66 -14.76 6.78
CA ALA A 38 -11.57 -13.98 5.55
C ALA A 38 -12.77 -14.19 4.62
N ARG A 39 -13.42 -15.36 4.64
CA ARG A 39 -14.62 -15.61 3.83
C ARG A 39 -15.77 -14.73 4.30
N GLN A 40 -16.01 -14.67 5.61
CA GLN A 40 -17.04 -13.82 6.21
C GLN A 40 -16.73 -12.34 5.98
N ALA A 41 -15.48 -11.92 6.21
CA ALA A 41 -15.07 -10.54 5.96
C ALA A 41 -15.27 -10.15 4.49
N SER A 42 -14.89 -11.03 3.55
CA SER A 42 -15.08 -10.78 2.11
C SER A 42 -16.55 -10.63 1.76
N TYR A 43 -17.42 -11.44 2.35
CA TYR A 43 -18.87 -11.32 2.17
C TYR A 43 -19.38 -9.98 2.70
N PHE A 44 -18.95 -9.57 3.89
CA PHE A 44 -19.32 -8.29 4.47
C PHE A 44 -18.92 -7.10 3.58
N TYR A 45 -17.68 -7.01 3.13
CA TYR A 45 -17.23 -5.91 2.27
C TYR A 45 -17.91 -5.92 0.89
N ARG A 46 -18.24 -7.09 0.36
CA ARG A 46 -19.00 -7.17 -0.89
C ARG A 46 -20.43 -6.68 -0.72
N THR A 47 -21.11 -7.13 0.33
CA THR A 47 -22.53 -6.85 0.53
C THR A 47 -22.77 -5.45 1.11
N ALA A 48 -22.00 -5.02 2.11
CA ALA A 48 -22.19 -3.75 2.79
C ALA A 48 -21.59 -2.56 2.04
N PHE A 49 -20.44 -2.74 1.38
CA PHE A 49 -19.73 -1.67 0.67
C PHE A 49 -19.88 -1.75 -0.85
N GLY A 50 -20.47 -2.82 -1.38
CA GLY A 50 -20.64 -3.00 -2.82
C GLY A 50 -19.34 -3.36 -3.55
N MET A 51 -18.33 -3.87 -2.84
CA MET A 51 -17.08 -4.30 -3.46
C MET A 51 -17.27 -5.60 -4.26
N SER A 52 -16.45 -5.80 -5.28
CA SER A 52 -16.44 -7.03 -6.09
C SER A 52 -15.31 -7.95 -5.67
N LEU A 53 -15.56 -9.26 -5.62
CA LEU A 53 -14.49 -10.25 -5.42
C LEU A 53 -13.71 -10.40 -6.73
N VAL A 54 -12.41 -10.10 -6.71
CA VAL A 54 -11.56 -10.09 -7.92
C VAL A 54 -10.49 -11.18 -7.93
N ALA A 55 -10.10 -11.70 -6.76
CA ALA A 55 -9.16 -12.83 -6.68
C ALA A 55 -9.36 -13.64 -5.39
N TYR A 56 -8.90 -14.88 -5.43
CA TYR A 56 -8.88 -15.80 -4.31
C TYR A 56 -7.59 -16.62 -4.33
N ALA A 57 -6.99 -16.83 -3.16
CA ALA A 57 -5.93 -17.80 -2.96
C ALA A 57 -6.23 -18.59 -1.69
N GLY A 58 -6.19 -19.92 -1.75
CA GLY A 58 -6.44 -20.78 -0.60
C GLY A 58 -6.06 -22.23 -0.88
N PRO A 59 -6.50 -23.19 -0.07
CA PRO A 59 -6.13 -24.61 -0.22
C PRO A 59 -6.46 -25.16 -1.61
N GLU A 60 -7.55 -24.69 -2.19
CA GLU A 60 -8.03 -25.05 -3.53
C GLU A 60 -7.12 -24.54 -4.65
N THR A 61 -6.32 -23.49 -4.38
CA THR A 61 -5.34 -22.92 -5.31
C THR A 61 -3.89 -23.28 -4.93
N GLY A 62 -3.70 -24.25 -4.02
CA GLY A 62 -2.38 -24.70 -3.56
C GLY A 62 -1.84 -23.99 -2.31
N GLN A 63 -2.52 -22.97 -1.79
CA GLN A 63 -2.11 -22.26 -0.59
C GLN A 63 -2.66 -22.94 0.68
N ARG A 64 -1.85 -23.76 1.33
CA ARG A 64 -2.32 -24.64 2.43
C ARG A 64 -2.31 -24.02 3.83
N ASP A 65 -1.61 -22.91 4.02
CA ASP A 65 -1.40 -22.28 5.32
C ASP A 65 -2.35 -21.11 5.59
N ARG A 66 -2.96 -20.54 4.55
CA ARG A 66 -3.82 -19.35 4.62
C ARG A 66 -4.85 -19.34 3.48
N ALA A 67 -5.90 -18.55 3.66
CA ALA A 67 -6.84 -18.19 2.61
C ALA A 67 -6.94 -16.66 2.52
N SER A 68 -6.79 -16.12 1.31
CA SER A 68 -6.82 -14.70 0.98
C SER A 68 -7.92 -14.42 -0.04
N TYR A 69 -8.76 -13.43 0.26
CA TYR A 69 -9.81 -12.94 -0.63
C TYR A 69 -9.49 -11.49 -1.00
N VAL A 70 -9.46 -11.19 -2.29
CA VAL A 70 -9.23 -9.84 -2.78
C VAL A 70 -10.56 -9.24 -3.21
N VAL A 71 -10.98 -8.18 -2.53
CA VAL A 71 -12.17 -7.40 -2.89
C VAL A 71 -11.75 -6.01 -3.38
N GLN A 72 -12.43 -5.52 -4.41
CA GLN A 72 -12.07 -4.28 -5.09
C GLN A 72 -13.30 -3.44 -5.43
N GLN A 73 -13.16 -2.12 -5.28
CA GLN A 73 -14.12 -1.13 -5.76
C GLN A 73 -13.35 0.08 -6.30
N GLY A 74 -13.48 0.35 -7.60
CA GLY A 74 -12.66 1.34 -8.28
C GLY A 74 -11.17 1.03 -8.10
N LYS A 75 -10.42 1.98 -7.52
CA LYS A 75 -8.99 1.86 -7.22
C LYS A 75 -8.68 1.27 -5.84
N ILE A 76 -9.69 1.04 -5.00
CA ILE A 76 -9.50 0.55 -3.63
C ILE A 76 -9.48 -0.98 -3.65
N ARG A 77 -8.43 -1.58 -3.10
CA ARG A 77 -8.24 -3.03 -3.00
C ARG A 77 -7.98 -3.44 -1.57
N PHE A 78 -8.79 -4.36 -1.06
CA PHE A 78 -8.57 -5.02 0.23
C PHE A 78 -8.22 -6.49 0.00
N VAL A 79 -7.13 -6.92 0.63
CA VAL A 79 -6.73 -8.32 0.71
C VAL A 79 -7.06 -8.80 2.11
N LEU A 80 -8.04 -9.68 2.22
CA LEU A 80 -8.52 -10.21 3.49
C LEU A 80 -7.91 -11.60 3.67
N THR A 81 -6.98 -11.75 4.61
CA THR A 81 -6.26 -13.01 4.80
C THR A 81 -6.57 -13.61 6.16
N THR A 82 -7.00 -14.87 6.16
CA THR A 82 -7.13 -15.70 7.36
C THR A 82 -6.11 -16.83 7.31
N VAL A 83 -5.64 -17.23 8.47
CA VAL A 83 -4.66 -18.29 8.62
C VAL A 83 -5.36 -19.61 8.96
N LEU A 84 -4.91 -20.69 8.33
CA LEU A 84 -5.53 -22.01 8.46
C LEU A 84 -4.77 -22.93 9.44
N ARG A 85 -3.66 -22.45 9.99
CA ARG A 85 -2.88 -23.15 11.01
C ARG A 85 -2.61 -22.26 12.23
N PRO A 86 -2.77 -22.80 13.46
CA PRO A 86 -2.64 -22.01 14.69
C PRO A 86 -1.19 -21.59 14.99
N SER A 87 -0.19 -22.33 14.51
CA SER A 87 1.23 -22.08 14.82
C SER A 87 1.89 -21.00 13.95
N HIS A 88 1.11 -20.19 13.25
CA HIS A 88 1.62 -19.22 12.28
C HIS A 88 1.59 -17.80 12.88
N ALA A 89 2.58 -16.96 12.59
CA ALA A 89 2.70 -15.60 13.16
C ALA A 89 1.46 -14.71 12.92
N MET A 90 0.72 -14.96 11.83
CA MET A 90 -0.56 -14.30 11.56
C MET A 90 -1.63 -14.62 12.62
N ALA A 91 -1.69 -15.86 13.10
CA ALA A 91 -2.65 -16.27 14.12
C ALA A 91 -2.39 -15.52 15.43
N GLU A 92 -1.12 -15.41 15.81
CA GLU A 92 -0.70 -14.66 17.00
C GLU A 92 -1.01 -13.16 16.88
N HIS A 93 -0.88 -12.59 15.69
CA HIS A 93 -1.23 -11.20 15.44
C HIS A 93 -2.74 -10.96 15.61
N VAL A 94 -3.57 -11.77 14.97
CA VAL A 94 -5.04 -11.68 15.09
C VAL A 94 -5.47 -11.92 16.53
N GLN A 95 -4.84 -12.85 17.25
CA GLN A 95 -5.15 -13.09 18.67
C GLN A 95 -4.85 -11.87 19.54
N ARG A 96 -3.74 -11.18 19.30
CA ARG A 96 -3.31 -10.03 20.10
C ARG A 96 -4.06 -8.74 19.79
N HIS A 97 -4.44 -8.53 18.54
CA HIS A 97 -4.95 -7.24 18.06
C HIS A 97 -6.38 -7.28 17.52
N GLY A 98 -6.93 -8.48 17.32
CA GLY A 98 -8.18 -8.68 16.59
C GLY A 98 -8.01 -8.54 15.07
N ASP A 99 -9.14 -8.41 14.38
CA ASP A 99 -9.19 -8.20 12.94
C ASP A 99 -8.72 -6.78 12.59
N GLY A 100 -7.71 -6.66 11.73
CA GLY A 100 -7.14 -5.34 11.44
C GLY A 100 -6.19 -5.29 10.25
N VAL A 101 -5.80 -4.07 9.87
CA VAL A 101 -4.82 -3.82 8.81
C VAL A 101 -3.45 -4.24 9.30
N ARG A 102 -2.82 -5.16 8.59
CA ARG A 102 -1.43 -5.55 8.82
C ARG A 102 -0.47 -4.79 7.92
N CYS A 103 -0.83 -4.62 6.65
CA CYS A 103 0.04 -4.07 5.62
C CYS A 103 -0.66 -2.96 4.84
N VAL A 104 0.08 -1.87 4.59
CA VAL A 104 -0.29 -0.79 3.67
C VAL A 104 0.70 -0.86 2.51
N ALA A 105 0.28 -1.43 1.38
CA ALA A 105 1.15 -1.59 0.23
C ALA A 105 1.18 -0.29 -0.60
N LEU A 106 2.39 0.17 -0.91
CA LEU A 106 2.61 1.37 -1.72
C LEU A 106 2.90 0.98 -3.17
N TRP A 107 2.36 1.76 -4.10
CA TRP A 107 2.59 1.57 -5.53
C TRP A 107 3.79 2.41 -5.99
N VAL A 108 4.79 1.73 -6.52
CA VAL A 108 6.03 2.30 -7.06
C VAL A 108 6.33 1.70 -8.44
N ASP A 109 7.25 2.30 -9.19
CA ASP A 109 7.72 1.75 -10.48
C ASP A 109 8.53 0.46 -10.30
N ASP A 110 9.45 0.42 -9.33
CA ASP A 110 10.29 -0.74 -9.02
C ASP A 110 10.36 -0.97 -7.51
N ALA A 111 9.77 -2.08 -7.06
CA ALA A 111 9.71 -2.45 -5.64
C ALA A 111 11.07 -2.84 -5.05
N ARG A 112 11.99 -3.40 -5.86
CA ARG A 112 13.33 -3.76 -5.40
C ARG A 112 14.18 -2.51 -5.22
N GLN A 113 14.11 -1.58 -6.17
CA GLN A 113 14.81 -0.30 -6.04
C GLN A 113 14.29 0.50 -4.84
N SER A 114 12.98 0.49 -4.60
CA SER A 114 12.32 1.24 -3.53
C SER A 114 12.59 0.73 -2.11
N TRP A 115 13.22 -0.44 -1.97
CA TRP A 115 13.57 -1.03 -0.68
C TRP A 115 14.95 -0.59 -0.15
N HIS A 116 15.84 -0.16 -1.05
CA HIS A 116 17.22 0.20 -0.76
C HIS A 116 17.38 1.71 -0.51
#